data_AF-A0A968IHB9-F1
#
_entry.id   AF-A0A968IHB9-F1
#
_cell.length_a   1.000
_cell.length_b   1.000
_cell.length_c   1.000
_cell.angle_alpha   90.00
_cell.angle_beta   90.00
_cell.angle_gamma   90.00
#
_symmetry.space_group_name_H-M   'P 1'
#
loop_
_entity.id
_entity.type
_entity.pdbx_description
1 polymer ?
#
loop_
_entity_poly.entity_id
_entity_poly.type
_entity_poly.pdbx_seq_one_letter_code
_entity_poly.pdbx_strand_id
1 'polypeptide(L)'
;MRGTYKNSQFKGLATGTRREGGWFRVTKGEGQPERIVLTESPIDTLSAAAIAQKPETTLFISTDGAGCIPSGWLQQQLSQGKQVLVAYDADEAGERMAQQVIEQLPGAQRIKPTVGKDWNEQLVHTKGVIEKQKQSYRHEYLQLQNQVRSNSSFETASTEKTDIAIAMLILKQDKQANLNRVGQVLSQSDRVRDWKRSLSEGEYKTKAKDYITKTYEQASQLRQEIISKKPKKCDLELS
;
A
#
# COMPACT_ATOMS: atom_id res chain seq x y z
N MET A 1 13.63 -18.02 22.22
CA MET A 1 12.47 -17.91 21.32
C MET A 1 11.22 -17.71 22.17
N ARG A 2 10.45 -16.63 21.96
CA ARG A 2 9.11 -16.51 22.54
C ARG A 2 8.18 -17.41 21.71
N GLY A 3 7.60 -18.44 22.32
CA GLY A 3 6.63 -19.33 21.68
C GLY A 3 5.21 -18.85 21.97
N THR A 4 4.41 -18.63 20.93
CA THR A 4 2.96 -18.39 21.01
C THR A 4 2.17 -19.70 21.16
N TYR A 5 2.58 -20.56 22.09
CA TYR A 5 1.84 -21.79 22.40
C TYR A 5 1.10 -21.63 23.74
N LYS A 6 -0.15 -22.11 23.78
CA LYS A 6 -1.06 -22.00 24.94
C LYS A 6 -0.48 -22.53 26.27
N ASN A 7 0.59 -23.33 26.25
CA ASN A 7 1.25 -23.92 27.42
C ASN A 7 2.75 -23.55 27.58
N SER A 8 3.22 -22.48 26.95
CA SER A 8 4.63 -22.04 27.11
C SER A 8 4.85 -21.40 28.49
N GLN A 9 5.46 -22.14 29.42
CA GLN A 9 5.89 -21.59 30.73
C GLN A 9 7.19 -20.77 30.65
N PHE A 10 7.93 -20.85 29.54
CA PHE A 10 9.16 -20.09 29.37
C PHE A 10 8.85 -18.66 28.88
N LYS A 11 8.86 -17.72 29.83
CA LYS A 11 8.78 -16.27 29.56
C LYS A 11 10.16 -15.58 29.56
N GLY A 12 11.22 -16.35 29.77
CA GLY A 12 12.59 -15.85 29.88
C GLY A 12 13.25 -15.55 28.53
N LEU A 13 14.37 -14.84 28.58
CA LEU A 13 15.27 -14.70 27.44
C LEU A 13 16.20 -15.92 27.38
N ALA A 14 16.69 -16.26 26.19
CA ALA A 14 17.74 -17.27 26.07
C ALA A 14 18.98 -16.79 26.82
N THR A 15 19.64 -17.69 27.54
CA THR A 15 20.91 -17.42 28.23
C THR A 15 21.91 -16.77 27.26
N GLY A 16 22.48 -15.61 27.63
CA GLY A 16 23.40 -14.83 26.79
C GLY A 16 22.75 -13.71 25.97
N THR A 17 21.43 -13.49 26.05
CA THR A 17 20.76 -12.35 25.40
C THR A 17 21.26 -11.03 25.99
N ARG A 18 21.87 -10.17 25.16
CA ARG A 18 22.33 -8.83 25.54
C ARG A 18 21.33 -7.78 25.07
N ARG A 19 20.34 -7.45 25.89
CA ARG A 19 19.34 -6.40 25.57
C ARG A 19 19.96 -5.02 25.37
N GLU A 20 21.05 -4.74 26.08
CA GLU A 20 21.74 -3.44 26.04
C GLU A 20 22.76 -3.34 24.89
N GLY A 21 23.03 -4.43 24.16
CA GLY A 21 24.10 -4.52 23.17
C GLY A 21 23.65 -4.83 21.75
N GLY A 22 22.35 -4.97 21.50
CA GLY A 22 21.84 -5.29 20.16
C GLY A 22 20.33 -5.06 20.04
N TRP A 23 19.93 -4.38 18.97
CA TRP A 23 18.53 -4.13 18.64
C TRP A 23 18.17 -4.82 17.32
N PHE A 24 16.97 -5.39 17.27
CA PHE A 24 16.41 -5.82 15.99
C PHE A 24 16.16 -4.58 15.13
N ARG A 25 16.62 -4.61 13.88
CA ARG A 25 16.50 -3.47 12.97
C ARG A 25 16.26 -3.92 11.54
N VAL A 26 15.53 -3.08 10.79
CA VAL A 26 15.27 -3.25 9.36
C VAL A 26 15.39 -1.89 8.68
N THR A 27 16.08 -1.84 7.54
CA THR A 27 16.15 -0.62 6.73
C THR A 27 15.23 -0.77 5.52
N LYS A 28 14.44 0.26 5.23
CA LYS A 28 13.63 0.39 4.02
C LYS A 28 14.11 1.57 3.19
N GLY A 29 14.42 1.33 1.92
CA GLY A 29 15.04 2.31 1.03
C GLY A 29 16.54 2.03 0.81
N GLU A 30 17.17 2.83 -0.04
CA GLU A 30 18.59 2.70 -0.41
C GLU A 30 19.42 3.87 0.14
N GLY A 31 20.69 3.63 0.47
CA GLY A 31 21.57 4.67 1.00
C GLY A 31 21.48 4.86 2.52
N GLN A 32 21.89 6.03 2.99
CA GLN A 32 21.95 6.34 4.42
C GLN A 32 20.55 6.68 4.96
N PRO A 33 20.16 6.18 6.15
CA PRO A 33 18.88 6.53 6.73
C PRO A 33 18.81 8.01 7.13
N GLU A 34 17.79 8.69 6.61
CA GLU A 34 17.40 10.07 6.97
C GLU A 34 16.37 10.08 8.11
N ARG A 35 15.71 8.93 8.31
CA ARG A 35 14.65 8.74 9.29
C ARG A 35 14.89 7.47 10.09
N ILE A 36 14.64 7.55 11.39
CA ILE A 36 14.77 6.45 12.33
C ILE A 36 13.45 6.29 13.08
N VAL A 37 12.94 5.07 13.15
CA VAL A 37 11.66 4.75 13.79
C VAL A 37 11.89 3.71 14.87
N LEU A 38 11.59 4.08 16.12
CA LEU A 38 11.65 3.19 17.27
C LEU A 38 10.29 2.55 17.48
N THR A 39 10.25 1.24 17.65
CA THR A 39 9.05 0.42 17.86
C THR A 39 9.27 -0.49 19.06
N GLU A 40 8.20 -0.96 19.70
CA GLU A 40 8.33 -1.76 20.93
C GLU A 40 8.83 -3.16 20.66
N SER A 41 8.38 -3.78 19.58
CA SER A 41 8.68 -5.17 19.26
C SER A 41 9.15 -5.36 17.82
N PRO A 42 9.84 -6.48 17.51
CA PRO A 42 10.22 -6.79 16.13
C PRO A 42 9.04 -6.92 15.17
N ILE A 43 7.86 -7.35 15.66
CA ILE A 43 6.64 -7.47 14.84
C ILE A 43 6.15 -6.07 14.46
N ASP A 44 6.18 -5.12 15.39
CA ASP A 44 5.82 -3.72 15.12
C ASP A 44 6.84 -3.04 14.22
N THR A 45 8.13 -3.35 14.37
CA THR A 45 9.19 -2.90 13.45
C THR A 45 8.86 -3.30 12.01
N LEU A 46 8.56 -4.59 11.79
CA LEU A 46 8.22 -5.10 10.46
C LEU A 46 6.90 -4.52 9.94
N SER A 47 5.92 -4.34 10.82
CA SER A 47 4.61 -3.81 10.44
C SER A 47 4.68 -2.34 10.06
N ALA A 48 5.36 -1.52 10.87
CA ALA A 48 5.63 -0.11 10.56
C ALA A 48 6.44 0.03 9.27
N ALA A 49 7.46 -0.81 9.05
CA ALA A 49 8.23 -0.83 7.81
C ALA A 49 7.35 -1.19 6.59
N ALA A 50 6.43 -2.15 6.72
CA ALA A 50 5.50 -2.52 5.66
C ALA A 50 4.53 -1.37 5.32
N ILE A 51 4.04 -0.64 6.33
CA ILE A 51 3.10 0.49 6.17
C ILE A 51 3.79 1.75 5.61
N ALA A 52 5.06 1.99 5.95
CA ALA A 52 5.74 3.22 5.59
C ALA A 52 5.79 3.45 4.06
N GLN A 53 5.17 4.54 3.59
CA GLN A 53 5.12 4.91 2.16
C GLN A 53 6.07 6.05 1.80
N LYS A 54 6.99 6.40 2.71
CA LYS A 54 7.89 7.53 2.53
C LYS A 54 9.02 7.20 1.55
N PRO A 55 9.43 8.16 0.70
CA PRO A 55 10.53 7.95 -0.24
C PRO A 55 11.89 7.94 0.46
N GLU A 56 11.99 8.54 1.66
CA GLU A 56 13.24 8.61 2.41
C GLU A 56 13.65 7.24 2.98
N THR A 57 14.95 6.95 2.95
CA THR A 57 15.50 5.75 3.57
C THR A 57 15.30 5.79 5.07
N THR A 58 14.59 4.78 5.57
CA THR A 58 14.12 4.73 6.95
C THR A 58 14.68 3.50 7.65
N LEU A 59 15.32 3.70 8.80
CA LEU A 59 15.76 2.65 9.70
C LEU A 59 14.73 2.41 10.80
N PHE A 60 14.20 1.21 10.89
CA PHE A 60 13.28 0.79 11.93
C PHE A 60 14.06 -0.02 12.98
N ILE A 61 13.82 0.26 14.26
CA ILE A 61 14.50 -0.38 15.39
C ILE A 61 13.44 -0.83 16.40
N SER A 62 13.54 -2.08 16.85
CA SER A 62 12.78 -2.60 17.99
C SER A 62 13.53 -2.37 19.29
N THR A 63 12.84 -1.90 20.32
CA THR A 63 13.39 -1.72 21.68
C THR A 63 13.05 -2.88 22.63
N ASP A 64 12.34 -3.91 22.14
CA ASP A 64 11.96 -5.16 22.85
C ASP A 64 11.29 -4.91 24.22
N GLY A 65 10.56 -3.81 24.35
CA GLY A 65 9.96 -3.33 25.60
C GLY A 65 10.98 -3.12 26.73
N ALA A 66 12.28 -3.12 26.44
CA ALA A 66 13.34 -3.07 27.43
C ALA A 66 13.71 -1.65 27.86
N GLY A 67 13.16 -0.62 27.19
CA GLY A 67 13.42 0.79 27.48
C GLY A 67 14.83 1.28 27.15
N CYS A 68 15.80 0.38 26.95
CA CYS A 68 17.15 0.74 26.56
C CYS A 68 17.22 1.09 25.06
N ILE A 69 17.52 2.35 24.78
CA ILE A 69 17.73 2.90 23.44
C ILE A 69 19.19 3.33 23.29
N PRO A 70 19.76 3.33 22.06
CA PRO A 70 21.10 3.86 21.83
C PRO A 70 21.07 5.41 21.86
N SER A 71 20.81 5.99 23.03
CA SER A 71 20.49 7.42 23.20
C SER A 71 21.56 8.35 22.64
N GLY A 72 22.84 8.11 22.94
CA GLY A 72 23.94 8.92 22.42
C GLY A 72 24.03 8.92 20.89
N TRP A 73 23.83 7.75 20.26
CA TRP A 73 23.78 7.66 18.80
C TRP A 73 22.56 8.39 18.25
N LEU A 74 21.37 8.20 18.85
CA LEU A 74 20.13 8.85 18.43
C LEU A 74 20.21 10.38 18.56
N GLN A 75 20.81 10.90 19.62
CA GLN A 75 21.07 12.34 19.80
C GLN A 75 22.01 12.88 18.72
N GLN A 76 23.06 12.13 18.36
CA GLN A 76 23.92 12.49 17.24
C GLN A 76 23.14 12.55 15.92
N GLN A 77 22.24 11.58 15.66
CA GLN A 77 21.40 11.59 14.46
C GLN A 77 20.48 12.82 14.44
N LEU A 78 19.85 13.16 15.58
CA LEU A 78 19.05 14.38 15.72
C LEU A 78 19.87 15.65 15.45
N SER A 79 21.09 15.76 15.98
CA SER A 79 21.97 16.91 15.74
C SER A 79 22.42 17.06 14.28
N GLN A 80 22.39 15.97 13.52
CA GLN A 80 22.67 15.96 12.08
C GLN A 80 21.44 16.32 11.24
N GLY A 81 20.31 16.68 11.88
CA GLY A 81 19.06 17.04 11.21
C GLY A 81 18.18 15.85 10.80
N LYS A 82 18.55 14.63 11.21
CA LYS A 82 17.74 13.43 10.90
C LYS A 82 16.51 13.35 11.78
N GLN A 83 15.50 12.65 11.29
CA GLN A 83 14.25 12.45 12.03
C GLN A 83 14.32 11.21 12.92
N VAL A 84 14.01 11.35 14.21
CA VAL A 84 13.81 10.22 15.12
C VAL A 84 12.36 10.19 15.56
N LEU A 85 11.69 9.06 15.33
CA LEU A 85 10.28 8.89 15.63
C LEU A 85 10.07 7.76 16.62
N VAL A 86 9.23 8.01 17.62
CA VAL A 86 8.83 7.03 18.63
C VAL A 86 7.46 6.49 18.27
N ALA A 87 7.47 5.30 17.70
CA ALA A 87 6.34 4.58 17.14
C ALA A 87 5.97 3.39 18.04
N TYR A 88 5.75 3.66 19.31
CA TYR A 88 5.27 2.67 20.29
C TYR A 88 3.76 2.49 20.20
N ASP A 89 3.24 1.49 20.88
CA ASP A 89 1.83 1.09 20.82
C ASP A 89 0.95 2.22 21.36
N ALA A 90 -0.29 2.28 20.89
CA ALA A 90 -1.29 3.24 21.31
C ALA A 90 -2.07 2.76 22.55
N ASP A 91 -1.35 2.22 23.54
CA ASP A 91 -1.88 1.84 24.85
C ASP A 91 -1.15 2.56 25.99
N GLU A 92 -1.63 2.40 27.23
CA GLU A 92 -1.08 3.11 28.39
C GLU A 92 0.40 2.75 28.67
N ALA A 93 0.83 1.53 28.37
CA ALA A 93 2.22 1.12 28.56
C ALA A 93 3.11 1.77 27.48
N GLY A 94 2.68 1.71 26.22
CA GLY A 94 3.37 2.32 25.09
C GLY A 94 3.47 3.84 25.21
N GLU A 95 2.44 4.51 25.71
CA GLU A 95 2.48 5.96 25.98
C GLU A 95 3.52 6.32 27.04
N ARG A 96 3.56 5.60 28.16
CA ARG A 96 4.54 5.85 29.23
C ARG A 96 5.97 5.62 28.73
N MET A 97 6.21 4.53 28.00
CA MET A 97 7.51 4.26 27.42
C MET A 97 7.91 5.30 26.38
N ALA A 98 6.96 5.75 25.55
CA ALA A 98 7.26 6.76 24.54
C ALA A 98 7.63 8.10 25.18
N GLN A 99 6.92 8.49 26.26
CA GLN A 99 7.25 9.68 27.03
C GLN A 99 8.67 9.60 27.61
N GLN A 100 9.04 8.48 28.23
CA GLN A 100 10.39 8.27 28.76
C GLN A 100 11.48 8.42 27.68
N VAL A 101 11.22 7.90 26.48
CA VAL A 101 12.15 8.02 25.34
C VAL A 101 12.24 9.46 24.85
N ILE A 102 11.13 10.19 24.77
CA ILE A 102 11.09 11.59 24.32
C ILE A 102 11.80 12.50 25.32
N GLU A 103 11.66 12.24 26.62
CA GLU A 103 12.40 12.95 27.68
C GLU A 103 13.92 12.74 27.55
N GLN A 104 14.36 11.55 27.16
CA GLN A 104 15.79 11.24 26.92
C GLN A 104 16.31 11.76 25.57
N LEU A 105 15.42 11.99 24.59
CA LEU A 105 15.74 12.42 23.24
C LEU A 105 14.96 13.69 22.85
N PRO A 106 15.31 14.85 23.41
CA PRO A 106 14.72 16.12 22.99
C PRO A 106 14.87 16.31 21.48
N GLY A 107 13.74 16.41 20.77
CA GLY A 107 13.67 16.48 19.30
C GLY A 107 13.11 15.23 18.62
N ALA A 108 13.01 14.10 19.32
CA ALA A 108 12.26 12.95 18.83
C ALA A 108 10.75 13.23 18.81
N GLN A 109 10.03 12.65 17.84
CA GLN A 109 8.59 12.88 17.68
C GLN A 109 7.78 11.61 17.92
N ARG A 110 6.69 11.70 18.69
CA ARG A 110 5.72 10.61 18.85
C ARG A 110 4.89 10.44 17.58
N ILE A 111 4.76 9.20 17.09
CA ILE A 111 3.77 8.82 16.08
C ILE A 111 3.00 7.59 16.54
N LYS A 112 1.68 7.53 16.32
CA LYS A 112 0.83 6.42 16.77
C LYS A 112 0.23 5.66 15.58
N PRO A 113 -0.12 4.38 15.74
CA PRO A 113 -1.07 3.79 14.82
C PRO A 113 -2.38 4.59 14.82
N THR A 114 -2.99 4.77 13.65
CA THR A 114 -4.25 5.49 13.46
C THR A 114 -5.46 4.59 13.63
N VAL A 115 -5.28 3.27 13.56
CA VAL A 115 -6.32 2.25 13.76
C VAL A 115 -5.69 1.06 14.50
N GLY A 116 -6.40 0.53 15.48
CA GLY A 116 -5.89 -0.56 16.32
C GLY A 116 -4.97 -0.04 17.44
N LYS A 117 -4.49 -0.98 18.25
CA LYS A 117 -3.61 -0.71 19.39
C LYS A 117 -2.14 -0.68 19.00
N ASP A 118 -1.74 -1.50 18.03
CA ASP A 118 -0.36 -1.65 17.61
C ASP A 118 -0.22 -1.52 16.07
N TRP A 119 1.02 -1.52 15.58
CA TRP A 119 1.27 -1.35 14.14
C TRP A 119 0.87 -2.57 13.32
N ASN A 120 0.83 -3.76 13.94
CA ASN A 120 0.40 -4.98 13.29
C ASN A 120 -1.12 -5.00 13.05
N GLU A 121 -1.92 -4.59 14.05
CA GLU A 121 -3.36 -4.40 13.90
C GLU A 121 -3.65 -3.37 12.81
N GLN A 122 -2.92 -2.25 12.77
CA GLN A 122 -3.04 -1.28 11.67
C GLN A 122 -2.71 -1.92 10.31
N LEU A 123 -1.64 -2.71 10.21
CA LEU A 123 -1.26 -3.37 8.96
C LEU A 123 -2.35 -4.34 8.50
N VAL A 124 -2.88 -5.16 9.41
CA VAL A 124 -3.97 -6.10 9.12
C VAL A 124 -5.21 -5.36 8.66
N HIS A 125 -5.60 -4.30 9.35
CA HIS A 125 -6.73 -3.46 8.97
C HIS A 125 -6.54 -2.87 7.55
N THR A 126 -5.38 -2.27 7.29
CA THR A 126 -5.04 -1.66 6.00
C THR A 126 -5.08 -2.70 4.87
N LYS A 127 -4.50 -3.88 5.08
CA LYS A 127 -4.57 -4.99 4.12
C LYS A 127 -6.00 -5.44 3.86
N GLY A 128 -6.82 -5.55 4.91
CA GLY A 128 -8.23 -5.91 4.81
C GLY A 128 -9.04 -4.90 3.97
N VAL A 129 -8.81 -3.60 4.18
CA VAL A 129 -9.44 -2.54 3.37
C VAL A 129 -9.03 -2.64 1.90
N ILE A 130 -7.73 -2.79 1.63
CA ILE A 130 -7.21 -2.95 0.26
C ILE A 130 -7.81 -4.18 -0.42
N GLU A 131 -7.94 -5.29 0.29
CA GLU A 131 -8.48 -6.53 -0.27
C GLU A 131 -9.97 -6.41 -0.59
N LYS A 132 -10.78 -5.83 0.31
CA LYS A 132 -12.18 -5.51 0.04
C LYS A 132 -12.34 -4.62 -1.19
N GLN A 133 -11.47 -3.60 -1.32
CA GLN A 133 -11.50 -2.70 -2.47
C GLN A 133 -11.14 -3.43 -3.79
N LYS A 134 -10.12 -4.30 -3.77
CA LYS A 134 -9.79 -5.15 -4.94
C LYS A 134 -10.93 -6.09 -5.31
N GLN A 135 -11.59 -6.69 -4.33
CA GLN A 135 -12.76 -7.55 -4.56
C GLN A 135 -13.91 -6.76 -5.21
N SER A 136 -14.15 -5.53 -4.75
CA SER A 136 -15.14 -4.62 -5.37
C SER A 136 -14.80 -4.34 -6.84
N TYR A 137 -13.57 -3.93 -7.14
CA TYR A 137 -13.14 -3.69 -8.52
C TYR A 137 -13.16 -4.95 -9.39
N ARG A 138 -12.89 -6.13 -8.80
CA ARG A 138 -12.99 -7.40 -9.53
C ARG A 138 -14.44 -7.73 -9.87
N HIS A 139 -15.36 -7.50 -8.93
CA HIS A 139 -16.77 -7.70 -9.19
C HIS A 139 -17.26 -6.78 -10.31
N GLU A 140 -16.89 -5.50 -10.25
CA GLU A 140 -17.19 -4.52 -11.31
C GLU A 140 -16.60 -4.95 -12.67
N TYR A 141 -15.33 -5.37 -12.71
CA TYR A 141 -14.71 -5.86 -13.95
C TYR A 141 -15.50 -7.03 -14.56
N LEU A 142 -15.90 -8.01 -13.75
CA LEU A 142 -16.68 -9.17 -14.21
C LEU A 142 -18.06 -8.77 -14.73
N GLN A 143 -18.74 -7.84 -14.07
CA GLN A 143 -20.02 -7.31 -14.53
C GLN A 143 -19.89 -6.64 -15.91
N LEU A 144 -18.88 -5.78 -16.08
CA LEU A 144 -18.61 -5.11 -17.35
C LEU A 144 -18.18 -6.12 -18.43
N GLN A 145 -17.36 -7.11 -18.08
CA GLN A 145 -16.96 -8.19 -18.99
C GLN A 145 -18.17 -8.96 -19.50
N ASN A 146 -19.10 -9.35 -18.61
CA ASN A 146 -20.34 -10.03 -18.98
C ASN A 146 -21.23 -9.16 -19.88
N GLN A 147 -21.33 -7.86 -19.56
CA GLN A 147 -22.06 -6.91 -20.40
C GLN A 147 -21.45 -6.81 -21.80
N VAL A 148 -20.13 -6.71 -21.93
CA VAL A 148 -19.44 -6.69 -23.23
C VAL A 148 -19.68 -7.98 -23.99
N ARG A 149 -19.52 -9.14 -23.35
CA ARG A 149 -19.65 -10.46 -23.97
C ARG A 149 -21.08 -10.86 -24.33
N SER A 150 -22.09 -10.23 -23.73
CA SER A 150 -23.48 -10.40 -24.15
C SER A 150 -23.77 -9.85 -25.55
N ASN A 151 -22.87 -9.02 -26.09
CA ASN A 151 -22.93 -8.60 -27.48
C ASN A 151 -22.24 -9.65 -28.36
N SER A 152 -22.95 -10.18 -29.36
CA SER A 152 -22.44 -11.21 -30.29
C SER A 152 -21.14 -10.81 -30.99
N SER A 153 -20.91 -9.51 -31.20
CA SER A 153 -19.65 -8.99 -31.77
C SER A 153 -18.42 -9.22 -30.88
N PHE A 154 -18.64 -9.55 -29.60
CA PHE A 154 -17.60 -9.75 -28.59
C PHE A 154 -17.58 -11.16 -27.99
N GLU A 155 -18.46 -12.06 -28.44
CA GLU A 155 -18.57 -13.42 -27.89
C GLU A 155 -17.24 -14.20 -28.01
N THR A 156 -16.58 -14.08 -29.17
CA THR A 156 -15.26 -14.69 -29.44
C THR A 156 -14.12 -13.68 -29.46
N ALA A 157 -14.34 -12.47 -28.94
CA ALA A 157 -13.32 -11.43 -28.95
C ALA A 157 -12.15 -11.79 -28.00
N SER A 158 -10.95 -11.37 -28.38
CA SER A 158 -9.78 -11.52 -27.52
C SER A 158 -9.97 -10.75 -26.20
N THR A 159 -9.27 -11.18 -25.15
CA THR A 159 -9.25 -10.48 -23.85
C THR A 159 -8.87 -9.02 -24.00
N GLU A 160 -7.96 -8.69 -24.93
CA GLU A 160 -7.55 -7.32 -25.20
C GLU A 160 -8.68 -6.46 -25.76
N LYS A 161 -9.39 -6.97 -26.78
CA LYS A 161 -10.56 -6.27 -27.33
C LYS A 161 -11.66 -6.11 -26.28
N THR A 162 -11.82 -7.12 -25.43
CA THR A 162 -12.76 -7.07 -24.30
C THR A 162 -12.38 -5.98 -23.30
N ASP A 163 -11.11 -5.90 -22.89
CA ASP A 163 -10.63 -4.91 -21.93
C ASP A 163 -10.71 -3.47 -22.50
N ILE A 164 -10.47 -3.27 -23.80
CA ILE A 164 -10.70 -1.98 -24.48
C ILE A 164 -12.19 -1.60 -24.42
N ALA A 165 -13.09 -2.54 -24.71
CA ALA A 165 -14.53 -2.29 -24.65
C ALA A 165 -15.00 -1.98 -23.22
N ILE A 166 -14.46 -2.67 -22.21
CA ILE A 166 -14.70 -2.37 -20.79
C ILE A 166 -14.25 -0.94 -20.47
N ALA A 167 -13.03 -0.56 -20.87
CA ALA A 167 -12.54 0.81 -20.67
C ALA A 167 -13.45 1.85 -21.36
N MET A 168 -13.94 1.58 -22.57
CA MET A 168 -14.91 2.44 -23.25
C MET A 168 -16.24 2.55 -22.50
N LEU A 169 -16.75 1.46 -21.91
CA LEU A 169 -17.97 1.48 -21.09
C LEU A 169 -17.79 2.36 -19.86
N ILE A 170 -16.66 2.25 -19.16
CA ILE A 170 -16.34 3.10 -17.99
C ILE A 170 -16.34 4.58 -18.38
N LEU A 171 -15.62 4.94 -19.46
CA LEU A 171 -15.54 6.32 -19.99
C LEU A 171 -16.88 6.86 -20.52
N LYS A 172 -17.83 5.97 -20.84
CA LYS A 172 -19.17 6.33 -21.28
C LYS A 172 -20.11 6.57 -20.08
N GLN A 173 -20.02 5.72 -19.06
CA GLN A 173 -20.86 5.78 -17.85
C GLN A 173 -20.46 6.93 -16.93
N ASP A 174 -19.16 7.22 -16.84
CA ASP A 174 -18.62 8.30 -16.01
C ASP A 174 -17.82 9.29 -16.88
N LYS A 175 -18.34 10.51 -17.01
CA LYS A 175 -17.71 11.58 -17.80
C LYS A 175 -16.42 12.10 -17.18
N GLN A 176 -16.21 11.90 -15.88
CA GLN A 176 -15.01 12.29 -15.14
C GLN A 176 -14.01 11.13 -15.02
N ALA A 177 -14.35 9.94 -15.52
CA ALA A 177 -13.44 8.81 -15.51
C ALA A 177 -12.13 9.15 -16.23
N ASN A 178 -11.04 8.85 -15.56
CA ASN A 178 -9.68 9.07 -16.03
C ASN A 178 -8.89 7.75 -15.96
N LEU A 179 -7.60 7.82 -16.29
CA LEU A 179 -6.69 6.67 -16.26
C LEU A 179 -6.71 5.94 -14.90
N ASN A 180 -6.80 6.68 -13.77
CA ASN A 180 -6.82 6.06 -12.45
C ASN A 180 -8.09 5.22 -12.24
N ARG A 181 -9.26 5.73 -12.64
CA ARG A 181 -10.52 5.00 -12.50
C ARG A 181 -10.55 3.76 -13.38
N VAL A 182 -10.16 3.89 -14.65
CA VAL A 182 -10.08 2.75 -15.57
C VAL A 182 -9.04 1.74 -15.08
N GLY A 183 -7.89 2.22 -14.60
CA GLY A 183 -6.81 1.38 -14.08
C GLY A 183 -7.20 0.60 -12.83
N GLN A 184 -8.01 1.18 -11.92
CA GLN A 184 -8.54 0.45 -10.76
C GLN A 184 -9.30 -0.81 -11.19
N VAL A 185 -10.17 -0.70 -12.19
CA VAL A 185 -10.96 -1.83 -12.70
C VAL A 185 -10.10 -2.78 -13.52
N LEU A 186 -9.35 -2.27 -14.50
CA LEU A 186 -8.52 -3.09 -15.39
C LEU A 186 -7.36 -3.78 -14.67
N SER A 187 -6.90 -3.28 -13.52
CA SER A 187 -5.94 -4.00 -12.67
C SER A 187 -6.45 -5.36 -12.20
N GLN A 188 -7.77 -5.59 -12.26
CA GLN A 188 -8.43 -6.85 -11.93
C GLN A 188 -8.74 -7.71 -13.15
N SER A 189 -8.27 -7.34 -14.35
CA SER A 189 -8.46 -8.13 -15.57
C SER A 189 -7.74 -9.48 -15.48
N ASP A 190 -8.26 -10.48 -16.20
CA ASP A 190 -7.70 -11.83 -16.18
C ASP A 190 -6.22 -11.82 -16.61
N ARG A 191 -5.89 -11.04 -17.64
CA ARG A 191 -4.52 -10.86 -18.14
C ARG A 191 -3.56 -10.28 -17.10
N VAL A 192 -3.98 -9.23 -16.38
CA VAL A 192 -3.13 -8.63 -15.33
C VAL A 192 -2.94 -9.60 -14.16
N ARG A 193 -3.97 -10.38 -13.82
CA ARG A 193 -3.89 -11.40 -12.77
C ARG A 193 -2.97 -12.56 -13.16
N ASP A 194 -2.96 -12.96 -14.43
CA ASP A 194 -2.06 -13.99 -14.93
C ASP A 194 -0.60 -13.53 -14.89
N TRP A 195 -0.33 -12.27 -15.26
CA TRP A 195 1.01 -11.69 -15.09
C TRP A 195 1.46 -11.64 -13.64
N LYS A 196 0.56 -11.27 -12.72
CA LYS A 196 0.87 -11.27 -11.28
C LYS A 196 1.24 -12.66 -10.75
N ARG A 197 0.75 -13.73 -11.37
CA ARG A 197 1.06 -15.12 -11.00
C ARG A 197 2.34 -15.66 -11.65
N SER A 198 2.74 -15.08 -12.77
CA SER A 198 3.80 -15.65 -13.64
C SER A 198 5.08 -14.82 -13.71
N LEU A 199 5.02 -13.53 -13.37
CA LEU A 199 6.15 -12.60 -13.46
C LEU A 199 6.63 -12.17 -12.07
N SER A 200 7.86 -11.67 -11.98
CA SER A 200 8.34 -11.03 -10.76
C SER A 200 7.54 -9.77 -10.42
N GLU A 201 7.62 -9.31 -9.16
CA GLU A 201 6.84 -8.15 -8.71
C GLU A 201 7.14 -6.88 -9.53
N GLY A 202 8.41 -6.63 -9.86
CA GLY A 202 8.82 -5.47 -10.65
C GLY A 202 8.33 -5.56 -12.10
N GLU A 203 8.50 -6.72 -12.75
CA GLU A 203 8.09 -6.93 -14.14
C GLU A 203 6.58 -6.84 -14.31
N TYR A 204 5.80 -7.47 -13.44
CA TYR A 204 4.34 -7.43 -13.54
C TYR A 204 3.83 -6.00 -13.35
N LYS A 205 4.39 -5.21 -12.41
CA LYS A 205 3.96 -3.83 -12.16
C LYS A 205 4.17 -2.95 -13.40
N THR A 206 5.35 -3.03 -14.00
CA THR A 206 5.67 -2.29 -15.23
C THR A 206 4.75 -2.71 -16.36
N LYS A 207 4.65 -4.02 -16.63
CA LYS A 207 3.83 -4.56 -17.71
C LYS A 207 2.34 -4.24 -17.55
N ALA A 208 1.81 -4.34 -16.33
CA ALA A 208 0.42 -4.00 -16.03
C ALA A 208 0.14 -2.50 -16.23
N LYS A 209 1.06 -1.63 -15.78
CA LYS A 209 0.94 -0.18 -15.97
C LYS A 209 0.90 0.19 -17.44
N ASP A 210 1.83 -0.33 -18.24
CA ASP A 210 1.91 -0.04 -19.67
C ASP A 210 0.66 -0.54 -20.40
N TYR A 211 0.22 -1.75 -20.07
CA TYR A 211 -0.99 -2.34 -20.64
C TYR A 211 -2.25 -1.51 -20.34
N ILE A 212 -2.45 -1.13 -19.07
CA ILE A 212 -3.61 -0.33 -18.64
C ILE A 212 -3.59 1.03 -19.34
N THR A 213 -2.43 1.67 -19.41
CA THR A 213 -2.26 2.98 -20.06
C THR A 213 -2.62 2.91 -21.53
N LYS A 214 -2.05 1.95 -22.26
CA LYS A 214 -2.35 1.72 -23.68
C LYS A 214 -3.84 1.42 -23.92
N THR A 215 -4.43 0.59 -23.07
CA THR A 215 -5.86 0.21 -23.17
C THR A 215 -6.76 1.43 -22.96
N TYR A 216 -6.44 2.29 -21.98
CA TYR A 216 -7.14 3.54 -21.73
C TYR A 216 -7.02 4.51 -22.91
N GLU A 217 -5.82 4.70 -23.44
CA GLU A 217 -5.57 5.61 -24.58
C GLU A 217 -6.36 5.19 -25.81
N GLN A 218 -6.34 3.89 -26.14
CA GLN A 218 -7.12 3.34 -27.26
C GLN A 218 -8.63 3.54 -27.05
N ALA A 219 -9.14 3.24 -25.86
CA ALA A 219 -10.56 3.45 -25.54
C ALA A 219 -10.96 4.92 -25.62
N SER A 220 -10.10 5.82 -25.16
CA SER A 220 -10.31 7.28 -25.22
C SER A 220 -10.33 7.78 -26.66
N GLN A 221 -9.37 7.35 -27.49
CA GLN A 221 -9.31 7.69 -28.92
C GLN A 221 -10.59 7.23 -29.66
N LEU A 222 -10.97 5.96 -29.50
CA LEU A 222 -12.19 5.42 -30.10
C LEU A 222 -13.45 6.19 -29.67
N ARG A 223 -13.53 6.58 -28.40
CA ARG A 223 -14.63 7.40 -27.89
C ARG A 223 -14.66 8.77 -28.56
N GLN A 224 -13.52 9.43 -28.73
CA GLN A 224 -13.44 10.73 -29.40
C GLN A 224 -13.84 10.63 -30.88
N GLU A 225 -13.40 9.59 -31.58
CA GLU A 225 -13.81 9.34 -32.97
C GLU A 225 -15.32 9.12 -33.11
N ILE A 226 -15.95 8.41 -32.19
CA ILE A 226 -17.40 8.20 -32.19
C ILE A 226 -18.15 9.52 -31.93
N ILE A 227 -17.61 10.36 -31.03
CA ILE A 227 -18.21 11.67 -30.73
C ILE A 227 -18.07 12.60 -31.93
N SER A 228 -16.91 12.65 -32.59
CA SER A 228 -16.67 13.53 -33.75
C SER A 228 -17.48 13.13 -34.99
N LYS A 229 -17.83 11.85 -35.13
CA LYS A 229 -18.66 11.34 -36.24
C LYS A 229 -20.17 11.48 -36.00
N LYS A 230 -20.64 11.88 -34.82
CA LYS A 230 -22.09 12.12 -34.59
C LYS A 230 -22.50 13.47 -35.21
N PRO A 231 -23.51 13.51 -36.10
CA PRO A 231 -24.00 14.78 -36.63
C PRO A 231 -24.52 15.65 -35.48
N LYS A 232 -24.14 16.94 -35.48
CA LYS A 232 -24.79 17.94 -34.63
C LYS A 232 -26.27 17.89 -34.96
N LYS A 233 -27.13 17.67 -33.96
CA LYS A 233 -28.58 17.85 -34.12
C LYS A 233 -28.77 19.27 -34.69
N CYS A 234 -29.24 19.36 -35.94
CA CYS A 234 -29.70 20.62 -36.50
C CYS A 234 -30.80 21.16 -35.58
N ASP A 235 -30.65 22.40 -35.16
CA ASP A 235 -31.72 23.18 -34.57
C ASP A 235 -32.86 23.27 -35.59
N LEU A 236 -33.90 22.46 -35.36
CA LEU A 236 -35.21 22.62 -35.95
C LEU A 236 -36.06 23.35 -34.91
N GLU A 237 -35.89 24.67 -34.85
CA GLU A 237 -36.96 25.59 -34.46
C GLU A 237 -37.35 26.32 -35.75
N LEU A 238 -38.35 25.80 -36.45
CA LEU A 238 -39.73 26.28 -36.44
C LEU A 238 -39.82 27.72 -36.98
N SER A 239 -40.21 27.74 -38.26
CA SER A 239 -40.94 28.79 -38.98
C SER A 239 -41.87 29.64 -38.13
#